data_AF-A0A061NBH5-F1
#
_entry.id   AF-A0A061NBH5-F1
#
_cell.length_a   1.000
_cell.length_b   1.000
_cell.length_c   1.000
_cell.angle_alpha   90.00
_cell.angle_beta   90.00
_cell.angle_gamma   90.00
#
_symmetry.space_group_name_H-M   'P 1'
#
loop_
_entity.id
_entity.type
_entity.pdbx_description
1 polymer ?
#
loop_
_entity_poly.entity_id
_entity_poly.type
_entity_poly.pdbx_seq_one_letter_code
_entity_poly.pdbx_strand_id
1 'polypeptide(L)'
;MDGDASYLQKCTAMYDRLGIPVYGAHMRETDMPHQVASLLEMVQPDILVITGHDAFTRSKGTDKDLKAYRHSKAFAQTVREARKAIPNLDDLIIFAGACQSYFEGLIRAGANFASSPSRVNIHALDPVYIASRVSMTPFLDRVQLSEVLRNTITGEDGLGGIDTKGVLRRGIPLKNQDDL
;
A
#
# COMPACT_ATOMS: atom_id res chain seq x y z
N MET A 1 3.80 2.07 6.35
CA MET A 1 4.05 3.42 6.89
C MET A 1 2.75 4.17 6.88
N ASP A 2 2.42 4.88 7.95
CA ASP A 2 1.15 5.62 8.06
C ASP A 2 1.32 6.98 8.75
N GLY A 3 0.55 7.97 8.31
CA GLY A 3 0.42 9.29 8.94
C GLY A 3 -0.44 9.31 10.20
N ASP A 4 -1.33 8.32 10.36
CA ASP A 4 -2.22 8.16 11.50
C ASP A 4 -1.78 6.98 12.38
N ALA A 5 -1.36 7.29 13.61
CA ALA A 5 -0.90 6.28 14.57
C ALA A 5 -2.01 5.30 14.98
N SER A 6 -3.25 5.80 15.11
CA SER A 6 -4.40 5.00 15.53
C SER A 6 -4.84 4.03 14.43
N TYR A 7 -4.75 4.49 13.18
CA TYR A 7 -5.01 3.67 12.00
C TYR A 7 -3.94 2.58 11.86
N LEU A 8 -2.66 2.97 11.95
CA LEU A 8 -1.53 2.03 11.90
C LEU A 8 -1.69 0.93 12.93
N GLN A 9 -1.98 1.27 14.19
CA GLN A 9 -2.16 0.29 15.25
C GLN A 9 -3.26 -0.73 14.93
N LYS A 10 -4.40 -0.28 14.39
CA LYS A 10 -5.51 -1.16 13.98
C LYS A 10 -5.09 -2.08 12.83
N CYS A 11 -4.43 -1.54 11.80
CA CYS A 11 -3.96 -2.33 10.67
C CYS A 11 -2.92 -3.38 11.09
N THR A 12 -1.94 -2.99 11.90
CA THR A 12 -0.94 -3.91 12.45
C THR A 12 -1.57 -5.04 13.26
N ALA A 13 -2.56 -4.74 14.11
CA ALA A 13 -3.29 -5.77 14.86
C ALA A 13 -4.08 -6.73 13.95
N MET A 14 -4.57 -6.25 12.80
CA MET A 14 -5.25 -7.10 11.82
C MET A 14 -4.28 -8.01 11.06
N TYR A 15 -3.11 -7.51 10.65
CA TYR A 15 -2.07 -8.34 10.03
C TYR A 15 -1.58 -9.43 10.98
N ASP A 16 -1.37 -9.09 12.26
CA ASP A 16 -0.96 -10.04 13.30
C ASP A 16 -1.99 -11.17 13.47
N ARG A 17 -3.28 -10.85 13.52
CA ARG A 17 -4.37 -11.84 13.55
C ARG A 17 -4.42 -12.75 12.32
N LEU A 18 -3.92 -12.28 11.18
CA LEU A 18 -3.83 -13.05 9.94
C LEU A 18 -2.51 -13.84 9.83
N GLY A 19 -1.62 -13.74 10.83
CA GLY A 19 -0.30 -14.37 10.80
C GLY A 19 0.66 -13.75 9.79
N ILE A 20 0.43 -12.49 9.39
CA ILE A 20 1.26 -11.78 8.42
C ILE A 20 2.30 -10.94 9.18
N PRO A 21 3.61 -11.20 8.99
CA PRO A 21 4.65 -10.38 9.58
C PRO A 21 4.55 -8.93 9.07
N VAL A 22 4.55 -7.97 9.99
CA VAL A 22 4.40 -6.55 9.66
C VAL A 22 5.32 -5.69 10.49
N TYR A 23 5.97 -4.72 9.83
CA TYR A 23 6.67 -3.63 10.49
C TYR A 23 5.89 -2.33 10.34
N GLY A 24 5.35 -1.82 11.45
CA GLY A 24 4.61 -0.56 11.48
C GLY A 24 5.53 0.64 11.69
N ALA A 25 5.45 1.63 10.81
CA ALA A 25 6.18 2.90 10.95
C ALA A 25 5.21 4.09 10.90
N HIS A 26 5.03 4.78 12.02
CA HIS A 26 4.25 6.01 12.10
C HIS A 26 5.14 7.22 11.84
N MET A 27 4.75 8.08 10.90
CA MET A 27 5.43 9.34 10.61
C MET A 27 4.54 10.24 9.77
N ARG A 28 4.79 11.56 9.78
CA ARG A 28 4.06 12.48 8.92
C ARG A 28 4.26 12.13 7.45
N GLU A 29 3.23 12.34 6.64
CA GLU A 29 3.23 12.03 5.21
C GLU A 29 4.37 12.75 4.48
N THR A 30 4.69 13.98 4.91
CA THR A 30 5.80 14.78 4.36
C THR A 30 7.18 14.24 4.68
N ASP A 31 7.32 13.42 5.72
CA ASP A 31 8.60 12.85 6.14
C ASP A 31 8.85 11.48 5.46
N MET A 32 7.80 10.80 5.00
CA MET A 32 7.89 9.49 4.34
C MET A 32 8.89 9.42 3.18
N PRO A 33 8.96 10.40 2.26
CA PRO A 33 9.93 10.35 1.15
C PRO A 33 11.38 10.31 1.63
N HIS A 34 11.66 10.87 2.81
CA HIS A 34 13.01 10.96 3.36
C HIS A 34 13.42 9.71 4.15
N GLN A 35 12.44 8.90 4.59
CA GLN A 35 12.67 7.76 5.47
C GLN A 35 12.51 6.40 4.76
N VAL A 36 11.78 6.36 3.65
CA VAL A 36 11.43 5.09 2.98
C VAL A 36 12.65 4.28 2.55
N ALA A 37 13.70 4.92 2.04
CA ALA A 37 14.90 4.21 1.59
C ALA A 37 15.60 3.46 2.74
N SER A 38 15.83 4.14 3.86
CA SER A 38 16.46 3.54 5.05
C SER A 38 15.59 2.44 5.66
N LEU A 39 14.26 2.60 5.62
CA LEU A 39 13.34 1.56 6.09
C LEU A 39 13.33 0.33 5.18
N LEU A 40 13.42 0.50 3.85
CA LEU A 40 13.54 -0.62 2.92
C LEU A 40 14.84 -1.40 3.14
N GLU A 41 15.94 -0.71 3.40
CA GLU A 41 17.23 -1.35 3.70
C GLU A 41 17.19 -2.15 5.01
N MET A 42 16.58 -1.59 6.04
CA MET A 42 16.48 -2.21 7.37
C MET A 42 15.50 -3.40 7.40
N VAL A 43 14.31 -3.21 6.82
CA VAL A 43 13.18 -4.14 6.98
C VAL A 43 13.13 -5.17 5.85
N GLN A 44 13.61 -4.82 4.65
CA GLN A 44 13.58 -5.66 3.44
C GLN A 44 12.21 -6.30 3.16
N PRO A 45 11.12 -5.49 3.07
CA PRO A 45 9.79 -6.05 2.88
C PRO A 45 9.50 -6.42 1.42
N ASP A 46 8.66 -7.44 1.20
CA ASP A 46 8.08 -7.71 -0.13
C ASP A 46 6.91 -6.78 -0.47
N ILE A 47 6.20 -6.28 0.56
CA ILE A 47 5.03 -5.42 0.41
C ILE A 47 5.23 -4.12 1.21
N LEU A 48 5.09 -2.98 0.54
CA LEU A 48 5.11 -1.65 1.15
C LEU A 48 3.74 -0.99 1.06
N VAL A 49 3.16 -0.67 2.21
CA VAL A 49 1.90 0.10 2.32
C VAL A 49 2.23 1.53 2.76
N ILE A 50 1.83 2.52 1.94
CA ILE A 50 2.02 3.95 2.17
C ILE A 50 0.65 4.61 2.30
N THR A 51 0.22 4.87 3.53
CA THR A 51 -1.11 5.39 3.86
C THR A 51 -1.01 6.59 4.80
N GLY A 52 -2.13 7.21 5.14
CA GLY A 52 -2.18 8.42 5.96
C GLY A 52 -3.44 9.22 5.66
N HIS A 53 -3.34 10.54 5.67
CA HIS A 53 -4.44 11.42 5.31
C HIS A 53 -4.23 12.00 3.92
N ASP A 54 -5.31 12.15 3.17
CA ASP A 54 -5.34 13.01 1.99
C ASP A 54 -6.74 13.58 1.80
N ALA A 55 -6.83 14.61 0.97
CA ALA A 55 -8.10 15.23 0.61
C ALA A 55 -7.94 16.01 -0.70
N PHE A 56 -8.94 15.90 -1.57
CA PHE A 56 -9.01 16.71 -2.79
C PHE A 56 -9.74 18.03 -2.51
N THR A 57 -9.10 19.14 -2.89
CA THR A 57 -9.62 20.49 -2.69
C THR A 57 -9.88 21.18 -4.02
N ARG A 58 -11.16 21.26 -4.42
CA ARG A 58 -11.59 21.89 -5.69
C ARG A 58 -11.13 23.34 -5.88
N SER A 59 -11.01 24.11 -4.79
CA SER A 59 -10.55 25.51 -4.88
C SER A 59 -9.06 25.65 -5.21
N LYS A 60 -8.27 24.58 -5.07
CA LYS A 60 -6.83 24.57 -5.36
C LYS A 60 -6.50 24.09 -6.78
N GLY A 61 -7.49 23.57 -7.52
CA GLY A 61 -7.34 23.10 -8.89
C GLY A 61 -8.34 22.01 -9.26
N THR A 62 -8.15 21.47 -10.46
CA THR A 62 -8.88 20.31 -10.98
C THR A 62 -8.39 19.01 -10.35
N ASP A 63 -9.13 17.92 -10.56
CA ASP A 63 -8.76 16.56 -10.14
C ASP A 63 -7.45 16.06 -10.77
N LYS A 64 -6.98 16.70 -11.85
CA LYS A 64 -5.69 16.42 -12.50
C LYS A 64 -4.53 17.23 -11.90
N ASP A 65 -4.83 18.23 -11.08
CA ASP A 65 -3.81 19.10 -10.49
C ASP A 65 -3.28 18.50 -9.18
N LEU A 66 -2.04 18.01 -9.18
CA LEU A 66 -1.41 17.44 -7.98
C LEU A 66 -1.43 18.39 -6.77
N LYS A 67 -1.37 19.71 -7.00
CA LYS A 67 -1.46 20.75 -5.95
C LYS A 67 -2.83 20.83 -5.26
N ALA A 68 -3.87 20.26 -5.87
CA ALA A 68 -5.20 20.22 -5.30
C ALA A 68 -5.37 19.16 -4.20
N TYR A 69 -4.35 18.32 -4.01
CA TYR A 69 -4.32 17.25 -3.02
C TYR A 69 -3.39 17.62 -1.87
N ARG A 70 -3.77 17.22 -0.66
CA ARG A 70 -3.05 17.59 0.56
C ARG A 70 -1.70 16.87 0.66
N HIS A 71 -1.68 15.56 0.42
CA HIS A 71 -0.52 14.69 0.64
C HIS A 71 -0.17 13.76 -0.52
N SER A 72 -0.98 13.67 -1.58
CA SER A 72 -0.65 12.89 -2.79
C SER A 72 0.74 13.17 -3.36
N LYS A 73 1.22 14.42 -3.27
CA LYS A 73 2.58 14.77 -3.70
C LYS A 73 3.64 14.02 -2.88
N ALA A 74 3.47 13.98 -1.56
CA ALA A 74 4.38 13.29 -0.66
C ALA A 74 4.31 11.78 -0.90
N PHE A 75 3.12 11.19 -0.98
CA PHE A 75 2.95 9.77 -1.32
C PHE A 75 3.63 9.41 -2.64
N ALA A 76 3.41 10.19 -3.70
CA ALA A 76 4.04 9.95 -5.00
C ALA A 76 5.56 10.12 -4.96
N GLN A 77 6.11 10.97 -4.09
CA GLN A 77 7.55 11.07 -3.86
C GLN A 77 8.07 9.84 -3.12
N THR A 78 7.39 9.39 -2.06
CA THR A 78 7.72 8.16 -1.32
C THR A 78 7.77 6.94 -2.24
N VAL A 79 6.77 6.78 -3.12
CA VAL A 79 6.75 5.70 -4.11
C VAL A 79 7.97 5.78 -5.04
N ARG A 80 8.33 6.98 -5.52
CA ARG A 80 9.50 7.15 -6.40
C ARG A 80 10.81 6.83 -5.69
N GLU A 81 10.99 7.27 -4.45
CA GLU A 81 12.20 6.94 -3.68
C GLU A 81 12.28 5.43 -3.39
N ALA A 82 11.15 4.78 -3.08
CA ALA A 82 11.10 3.32 -2.96
C ALA A 82 11.51 2.62 -4.27
N ARG A 83 11.05 3.13 -5.42
CA ARG A 83 11.39 2.59 -6.75
C ARG A 83 12.83 2.87 -7.19
N LYS A 84 13.51 3.87 -6.61
CA LYS A 84 14.95 4.01 -6.82
C LYS A 84 15.73 2.91 -6.11
N ALA A 85 15.26 2.47 -4.93
CA ALA A 85 15.88 1.38 -4.19
C ALA A 85 15.53 0.00 -4.79
N ILE A 86 14.26 -0.23 -5.11
CA ILE A 86 13.76 -1.50 -5.69
C ILE A 86 12.89 -1.18 -6.92
N PRO A 87 13.49 -1.11 -8.13
CA PRO A 87 12.79 -0.69 -9.35
C PRO A 87 11.73 -1.65 -9.85
N ASN A 88 11.90 -2.95 -9.60
CA ASN A 88 11.02 -3.98 -10.12
C ASN A 88 9.68 -4.02 -9.36
N LEU A 89 8.58 -3.93 -10.11
CA LEU A 89 7.21 -3.94 -9.60
C LEU A 89 6.85 -5.23 -8.85
N ASP A 90 7.46 -6.34 -9.22
CA ASP A 90 7.19 -7.66 -8.64
C ASP A 90 8.19 -8.06 -7.55
N ASP A 91 9.22 -7.25 -7.29
CA ASP A 91 10.15 -7.47 -6.17
C ASP A 91 9.78 -6.62 -4.95
N LEU A 92 9.08 -5.49 -5.16
CA LEU A 92 8.47 -4.71 -4.09
C LEU A 92 7.06 -4.30 -4.54
N ILE A 93 6.05 -4.85 -3.91
CA ILE A 93 4.65 -4.53 -4.22
C ILE A 93 4.22 -3.35 -3.36
N ILE A 94 3.81 -2.26 -4.01
CA ILE A 94 3.49 -1.00 -3.32
C ILE A 94 1.99 -0.72 -3.40
N PHE A 95 1.36 -0.57 -2.22
CA PHE A 95 0.07 0.09 -2.07
C PHE A 95 0.31 1.54 -1.63
N ALA A 96 -0.28 2.52 -2.31
CA ALA A 96 -0.13 3.92 -1.94
C ALA A 96 -1.45 4.70 -1.94
N GLY A 97 -1.61 5.59 -0.97
CA GLY A 97 -2.68 6.58 -0.93
C GLY A 97 -3.60 6.44 0.27
N ALA A 98 -4.48 7.43 0.39
CA ALA A 98 -5.50 7.58 1.40
C ALA A 98 -6.84 7.96 0.75
N CYS A 99 -7.83 8.38 1.55
CA CYS A 99 -9.08 8.94 1.02
C CYS A 99 -8.81 10.08 0.03
N GLN A 100 -9.53 10.07 -1.09
CA GLN A 100 -9.48 11.11 -2.13
C GLN A 100 -8.10 11.40 -2.72
N SER A 101 -7.17 10.43 -2.69
CA SER A 101 -5.83 10.60 -3.25
C SER A 101 -5.83 10.74 -4.78
N TYR A 102 -4.74 11.32 -5.32
CA TYR A 102 -4.51 11.47 -6.75
C TYR A 102 -4.04 10.15 -7.37
N PHE A 103 -5.00 9.25 -7.61
CA PHE A 103 -4.80 7.89 -8.09
C PHE A 103 -3.82 7.78 -9.26
N GLU A 104 -4.03 8.53 -10.35
CA GLU A 104 -3.20 8.40 -11.56
C GLU A 104 -1.77 8.85 -11.29
N GLY A 105 -1.57 9.82 -10.39
CA GLY A 105 -0.25 10.27 -9.96
C GLY A 105 0.52 9.21 -9.20
N LEU A 106 -0.17 8.39 -8.40
CA LEU A 106 0.43 7.32 -7.61
C LEU A 106 0.80 6.12 -8.48
N ILE A 107 -0.09 5.70 -9.40
CA ILE A 107 0.22 4.65 -10.37
C ILE A 107 1.40 5.08 -11.27
N ARG A 108 1.39 6.32 -11.77
CA ARG A 108 2.52 6.86 -12.56
C ARG A 108 3.82 6.98 -11.77
N ALA A 109 3.76 7.07 -10.44
CA ALA A 109 4.94 7.06 -9.59
C ALA A 109 5.56 5.67 -9.43
N GLY A 110 4.81 4.60 -9.77
CA GLY A 110 5.26 3.21 -9.70
C GLY A 110 4.58 2.37 -8.62
N ALA A 111 3.43 2.80 -8.10
CA ALA A 111 2.63 1.97 -7.18
C ALA A 111 1.92 0.84 -7.94
N ASN A 112 1.84 -0.34 -7.33
CA ASN A 112 1.07 -1.46 -7.88
C ASN A 112 -0.43 -1.23 -7.65
N PHE A 113 -0.78 -0.73 -6.48
CA PHE A 113 -2.14 -0.40 -6.09
C PHE A 113 -2.19 1.03 -5.58
N ALA A 114 -3.28 1.72 -5.88
CA ALA A 114 -3.51 3.05 -5.36
C ALA A 114 -4.98 3.28 -5.01
N SER A 115 -5.20 4.17 -4.04
CA SER A 115 -6.55 4.52 -3.59
C SER A 115 -7.19 5.65 -4.40
N SER A 116 -8.51 5.65 -4.32
CA SER A 116 -9.46 6.65 -4.76
C SER A 116 -9.41 7.05 -6.24
N PRO A 117 -9.54 6.13 -7.22
CA PRO A 117 -9.78 6.49 -8.62
C PRO A 117 -10.93 7.49 -8.79
N SER A 118 -12.04 7.31 -8.05
CA SER A 118 -13.20 8.21 -8.11
C SER A 118 -13.16 9.34 -7.06
N ARG A 119 -12.02 9.54 -6.39
CA ARG A 119 -11.79 10.52 -5.30
C ARG A 119 -12.78 10.39 -4.15
N VAL A 120 -13.13 9.16 -3.81
CA VAL A 120 -14.03 8.80 -2.70
C VAL A 120 -13.23 8.49 -1.42
N ASN A 121 -13.94 8.45 -0.29
CA ASN A 121 -13.38 7.91 0.95
C ASN A 121 -13.28 6.39 0.83
N ILE A 122 -12.15 5.84 1.24
CA ILE A 122 -11.91 4.38 1.25
C ILE A 122 -12.05 3.82 2.65
N HIS A 123 -12.42 2.56 2.75
CA HIS A 123 -12.51 1.88 4.04
C HIS A 123 -11.12 1.55 4.61
N ALA A 124 -10.98 1.64 5.92
CA ALA A 124 -9.72 1.39 6.62
C ALA A 124 -9.13 -0.03 6.45
N LEU A 125 -9.99 -0.99 6.11
CA LEU A 125 -9.59 -2.38 5.91
C LEU A 125 -9.20 -2.69 4.46
N ASP A 126 -9.45 -1.78 3.53
CA ASP A 126 -9.16 -2.03 2.11
C ASP A 126 -7.66 -2.21 1.84
N PRO A 127 -6.74 -1.36 2.36
CA PRO A 127 -5.30 -1.59 2.21
C PRO A 127 -4.84 -2.88 2.90
N VAL A 128 -5.45 -3.21 4.04
CA VAL A 128 -5.16 -4.44 4.79
C VAL A 128 -5.54 -5.67 3.97
N TYR A 129 -6.73 -5.66 3.36
CA TYR A 129 -7.19 -6.74 2.51
C TYR A 129 -6.26 -6.96 1.31
N ILE A 130 -5.91 -5.90 0.58
CA ILE A 130 -5.03 -5.99 -0.60
C ILE A 130 -3.67 -6.58 -0.21
N ALA A 131 -3.01 -6.02 0.80
CA ALA A 131 -1.71 -6.50 1.25
C ALA A 131 -1.79 -7.95 1.72
N SER A 132 -2.88 -8.33 2.42
CA SER A 132 -3.08 -9.70 2.89
C SER A 132 -3.29 -10.69 1.75
N ARG A 133 -4.07 -10.31 0.73
CA ARG A 133 -4.27 -11.14 -0.47
C ARG A 133 -2.95 -11.36 -1.21
N VAL A 134 -2.18 -10.31 -1.43
CA VAL A 134 -0.84 -10.42 -2.06
C VAL A 134 0.08 -11.32 -1.23
N SER A 135 0.11 -11.12 0.09
CA SER A 135 0.96 -11.88 1.02
C SER A 135 0.65 -13.37 1.05
N MET A 136 -0.61 -13.76 0.83
CA MET A 136 -1.07 -15.15 0.91
C MET A 136 -1.16 -15.84 -0.45
N THR A 137 -0.95 -15.13 -1.55
CA THR A 137 -0.90 -15.70 -2.90
C THR A 137 0.50 -16.25 -3.18
N PRO A 138 0.66 -17.49 -3.71
CA PRO A 138 1.95 -18.03 -4.11
C PRO A 138 2.72 -17.13 -5.08
N PHE A 139 4.05 -17.12 -4.99
CA PHE A 139 4.89 -16.28 -5.85
C PHE A 139 4.86 -16.61 -7.35
N LEU A 140 4.29 -17.76 -7.73
CA LEU A 140 4.07 -18.17 -9.12
C LEU A 140 2.68 -17.79 -9.64
N ASP A 141 1.78 -17.37 -8.75
CA ASP A 141 0.39 -17.09 -9.08
C ASP A 141 0.17 -15.59 -9.23
N ARG A 142 -0.69 -15.22 -10.19
CA ARG A 142 -1.10 -13.84 -10.42
C ARG A 142 -2.19 -13.43 -9.43
N VAL A 143 -2.02 -12.25 -8.85
CA VAL A 143 -3.06 -11.57 -8.07
C VAL A 143 -3.98 -10.84 -9.05
N GLN A 144 -5.20 -11.36 -9.25
CA GLN A 144 -6.16 -10.77 -10.18
C GLN A 144 -6.77 -9.49 -9.59
N LEU A 145 -6.54 -8.35 -10.23
CA LEU A 145 -7.04 -7.06 -9.76
C LEU A 145 -8.57 -7.06 -9.60
N SER A 146 -9.30 -7.63 -10.56
CA SER A 146 -10.77 -7.73 -10.51
C SER A 146 -11.27 -8.53 -9.32
N GLU A 147 -10.59 -9.62 -8.93
CA GLU A 147 -10.92 -10.40 -7.74
C GLU A 147 -10.64 -9.60 -6.47
N VAL A 148 -9.50 -8.92 -6.43
CA VAL A 148 -9.11 -8.12 -5.26
C VAL A 148 -10.09 -6.97 -5.05
N LEU A 149 -10.41 -6.20 -6.09
CA LEU A 149 -11.31 -5.05 -6.01
C LEU A 149 -12.76 -5.43 -5.71
N ARG A 150 -13.25 -6.57 -6.21
CA ARG A 150 -14.63 -7.02 -5.90
C ARG A 150 -14.84 -7.40 -4.44
N ASN A 151 -13.78 -7.74 -3.75
CA ASN A 151 -13.81 -8.20 -2.36
C ASN A 151 -13.37 -7.11 -1.36
N THR A 152 -12.96 -5.94 -1.83
CA THR A 152 -12.76 -4.77 -0.96
C THR A 152 -14.10 -4.11 -0.67
N ILE A 153 -14.17 -3.36 0.42
CA ILE A 153 -15.43 -2.76 0.88
C ILE A 153 -15.83 -1.60 -0.04
N THR A 154 -14.85 -0.80 -0.49
CA THR A 154 -15.12 0.36 -1.36
C THR A 154 -15.20 0.00 -2.84
N GLY A 155 -14.68 -1.17 -3.26
CA GLY A 155 -14.70 -1.59 -4.65
C GLY A 155 -13.83 -0.75 -5.59
N GLU A 156 -14.15 -0.80 -6.89
CA GLU A 156 -13.40 -0.18 -7.98
C GLU A 156 -13.42 1.36 -7.95
N ASP A 157 -14.43 1.97 -7.33
CA ASP A 157 -14.48 3.43 -7.13
C ASP A 157 -13.42 3.92 -6.14
N GLY A 158 -13.13 3.08 -5.14
CA GLY A 158 -12.22 3.38 -4.05
C GLY A 158 -10.79 2.93 -4.30
N LEU A 159 -10.55 1.96 -5.17
CA LEU A 159 -9.24 1.34 -5.31
C LEU A 159 -9.01 0.92 -6.75
N GLY A 160 -7.75 0.98 -7.17
CA GLY A 160 -7.33 0.48 -8.47
C GLY A 160 -5.87 0.05 -8.44
N GLY A 161 -5.36 -0.41 -9.57
CA GLY A 161 -3.98 -0.87 -9.64
C GLY A 161 -3.63 -1.47 -10.98
N ILE A 162 -2.49 -2.15 -10.99
CA ILE A 162 -1.99 -2.99 -12.07
C ILE A 162 -1.84 -4.42 -11.56
N ASP A 163 -1.71 -5.36 -12.49
CA ASP A 163 -1.46 -6.76 -12.13
C ASP A 163 -0.10 -6.95 -11.45
N THR A 164 -0.05 -7.92 -10.54
CA THR A 164 1.19 -8.36 -9.88
C THR A 164 1.09 -9.84 -9.51
N LYS A 165 2.22 -10.42 -9.07
CA LYS A 165 2.28 -11.79 -8.53
C LYS A 165 2.10 -11.79 -7.01
N GLY A 166 1.83 -12.96 -6.43
CA GLY A 166 1.89 -13.15 -4.99
C GLY A 166 3.32 -13.12 -4.44
N VAL A 167 3.47 -13.17 -3.12
CA VAL A 167 4.79 -13.23 -2.46
C VAL A 167 4.98 -14.45 -1.55
N LEU A 168 3.94 -15.27 -1.36
CA LEU A 168 4.02 -16.43 -0.48
C LEU A 168 5.03 -17.46 -1.00
N ARG A 169 5.98 -17.80 -0.13
CA ARG A 169 6.93 -18.91 -0.31
C ARG A 169 6.78 -19.89 0.85
N ARG A 170 6.69 -21.18 0.55
CA ARG A 170 6.62 -22.26 1.55
C ARG A 170 7.95 -23.02 1.55
N GLY A 171 8.59 -23.11 2.71
CA GLY A 171 9.79 -23.92 2.94
C GLY A 171 9.47 -25.28 3.54
N ILE A 172 10.40 -26.22 3.42
CA ILE A 172 10.36 -27.53 4.09
C ILE A 172 11.66 -27.74 4.90
N PRO A 173 11.63 -28.49 6.01
CA PRO A 173 10.45 -29.12 6.60
C PRO A 173 9.59 -28.13 7.38
N LEU A 174 8.27 -28.27 7.28
CA LEU A 174 7.32 -27.60 8.17
C LEU A 174 7.49 -28.24 9.56
N LYS A 175 8.27 -27.63 10.46
CA LYS A 175 8.18 -27.97 11.88
C LYS A 175 6.85 -27.44 12.38
N ASN A 176 6.02 -28.30 12.97
CA ASN A 176 4.78 -27.88 13.59
C ASN A 176 5.09 -26.85 14.69
N GLN A 177 4.25 -25.84 14.84
CA GLN A 177 4.41 -24.80 15.87
C GLN A 177 4.36 -25.35 17.30
N ASP A 178 4.01 -26.63 17.48
CA ASP A 178 3.98 -27.32 18.78
C ASP A 178 5.36 -27.80 19.26
N ASP A 179 6.43 -27.64 18.46
CA ASP A 179 7.80 -28.11 18.78
C ASP A 179 8.77 -26.98 19.22
N LEU A 180 8.26 -25.80 19.64
CA LEU A 180 9.05 -24.67 20.18
C LEU A 180 8.45 -24.13 21.49
#